data_AF-A0A2Z6ZZY5-F1
#
_entry.id   AF-A0A2Z6ZZY5-F1
#
_cell.length_a   1.000
_cell.length_b   1.000
_cell.length_c   1.000
_cell.angle_alpha   90.00
_cell.angle_beta   90.00
_cell.angle_gamma   90.00
#
_symmetry.space_group_name_H-M   'P 1'
#
loop_
_entity.id
_entity.type
_entity.pdbx_description
1 polymer ?
#
loop_
_entity_poly.entity_id
_entity_poly.type
_entity_poly.pdbx_seq_one_letter_code
_entity_poly.pdbx_strand_id
1 'polypeptide(L)'
;MEMPSTGNASNTFYSEPNLNEELKDPIATPATNIIQNHDFSGGFHLWHPNCCRAFVVSPESVKHEGSSTKFSGTFAVVTNRKEHWQGLEQDITSRVSTGSNYKVCAWVGVSGAVQGVADVLATLKLENQNSSVSYMFIGRYFLDGILLEEACS
;
A
#
# COMPACT_ATOMS: atom_id res chain seq x y z
N MET A 1 3.36 -57.83 -61.21
CA MET A 1 2.21 -57.59 -62.11
C MET A 1 1.39 -56.49 -61.49
N GLU A 2 0.96 -55.56 -62.33
CA GLU A 2 0.49 -54.20 -62.03
C GLU A 2 -0.91 -54.12 -61.40
N MET A 3 -1.19 -52.93 -60.84
CA MET A 3 -2.47 -52.43 -60.32
C MET A 3 -3.52 -52.26 -61.43
N PRO A 4 -4.80 -52.03 -61.07
CA PRO A 4 -5.28 -50.64 -61.13
C PRO A 4 -6.17 -50.17 -59.95
N SER A 5 -6.30 -48.84 -59.92
CA SER A 5 -6.89 -47.90 -58.97
C SER A 5 -8.43 -47.79 -58.98
N THR A 6 -9.00 -47.36 -57.84
CA THR A 6 -9.98 -46.25 -57.60
C THR A 6 -10.55 -46.48 -56.19
N GLY A 7 -10.72 -45.56 -55.24
CA GLY A 7 -10.75 -44.10 -55.19
C GLY A 7 -12.01 -43.67 -54.42
N ASN A 8 -11.92 -43.39 -53.11
CA ASN A 8 -12.87 -42.52 -52.39
C ASN A 8 -12.33 -42.10 -51.00
N ALA A 9 -11.95 -40.84 -50.88
CA ALA A 9 -11.67 -40.19 -49.60
C ALA A 9 -13.00 -39.93 -48.86
N SER A 10 -13.14 -40.48 -47.66
CA SER A 10 -14.23 -40.15 -46.75
C SER A 10 -13.70 -39.13 -45.73
N ASN A 11 -14.18 -37.89 -45.82
CA ASN A 11 -13.98 -36.83 -44.83
C ASN A 11 -14.42 -37.33 -43.45
N THR A 12 -13.48 -37.50 -42.52
CA THR A 12 -13.77 -37.58 -41.09
C THR A 12 -13.29 -36.29 -40.46
N PHE A 13 -14.25 -35.51 -39.98
CA PHE A 13 -14.06 -34.25 -39.28
C PHE A 13 -13.26 -34.52 -38.00
N TYR A 14 -12.03 -34.00 -37.92
CA TYR A 14 -11.38 -33.78 -36.64
C TYR A 14 -11.94 -32.48 -36.07
N SER A 15 -12.73 -32.59 -35.00
CA SER A 15 -13.14 -31.44 -34.20
C SER A 15 -11.91 -30.88 -33.49
N GLU A 16 -11.55 -29.64 -33.78
CA GLU A 16 -10.56 -28.88 -33.02
C GLU A 16 -10.99 -28.74 -31.56
N PRO A 17 -10.06 -28.86 -30.58
CA PRO A 17 -10.37 -28.53 -29.20
C PRO A 17 -10.61 -27.03 -29.08
N ASN A 18 -11.76 -26.65 -28.51
CA ASN A 18 -12.15 -25.28 -28.29
C ASN A 18 -11.21 -24.61 -27.26
N LEU A 19 -10.36 -23.69 -27.72
CA LEU A 19 -9.38 -22.94 -26.93
C LEU A 19 -10.05 -21.76 -26.19
N ASN A 20 -11.08 -22.05 -25.39
CA ASN A 20 -11.76 -21.03 -24.59
C ASN A 20 -12.09 -21.50 -23.15
N GLU A 21 -11.35 -22.47 -22.62
CA GLU A 21 -11.16 -22.54 -21.16
C GLU A 21 -10.21 -21.42 -20.74
N GLU A 22 -10.78 -20.23 -20.64
CA GLU A 22 -10.22 -19.12 -19.87
C GLU A 22 -9.96 -19.67 -18.46
N LEU A 23 -8.67 -19.85 -18.10
CA LEU A 23 -8.27 -20.07 -16.72
C LEU A 23 -8.85 -18.90 -15.93
N LYS A 24 -9.98 -19.14 -15.27
CA LYS A 24 -10.53 -18.22 -14.29
C LYS A 24 -9.48 -18.10 -13.20
N ASP A 25 -8.72 -17.01 -13.24
CA ASP A 25 -7.96 -16.55 -12.09
C ASP A 25 -8.92 -16.67 -10.88
N PRO A 26 -8.52 -17.37 -9.81
CA PRO A 26 -9.37 -17.47 -8.62
C PRO A 26 -9.69 -16.05 -8.22
N ILE A 27 -10.98 -15.70 -8.27
CA ILE A 27 -11.55 -14.37 -8.07
C ILE A 27 -10.67 -13.64 -7.05
N ALA A 28 -9.79 -12.76 -7.54
CA ALA A 28 -8.92 -12.00 -6.68
C ALA A 28 -9.87 -11.11 -5.88
N THR A 29 -10.20 -11.54 -4.66
CA THR A 29 -10.92 -10.71 -3.72
C THR A 29 -10.12 -9.42 -3.62
N PRO A 30 -10.73 -8.24 -3.83
CA PRO A 30 -10.02 -6.98 -3.68
C PRO A 30 -9.28 -7.02 -2.35
N ALA A 31 -7.96 -6.83 -2.39
CA ALA A 31 -7.16 -6.83 -1.19
C ALA A 31 -7.77 -5.81 -0.23
N THR A 32 -8.31 -6.30 0.89
CA THR A 32 -8.98 -5.44 1.86
C THR A 32 -7.89 -4.65 2.58
N ASN A 33 -8.01 -3.32 2.59
CA ASN A 33 -7.07 -2.48 3.34
C ASN A 33 -7.20 -2.77 4.83
N ILE A 34 -6.13 -3.26 5.44
CA ILE A 34 -6.10 -3.61 6.87
C ILE A 34 -5.90 -2.37 7.75
N ILE A 35 -5.41 -1.27 7.18
CA ILE A 35 -5.21 0.00 7.88
C ILE A 35 -6.57 0.69 7.99
N GLN A 36 -7.03 0.90 9.22
CA GLN A 36 -8.28 1.62 9.47
C GLN A 36 -8.00 3.11 9.65
N ASN A 37 -9.02 3.93 9.34
CA ASN A 37 -8.92 5.39 9.38
C ASN A 37 -7.67 5.90 8.65
N HIS A 38 -7.36 5.31 7.49
CA HIS A 38 -6.17 5.63 6.70
C HIS A 38 -6.21 7.04 6.08
N ASP A 39 -7.40 7.62 5.99
CA ASP A 39 -7.67 8.96 5.44
C ASP A 39 -7.78 10.02 6.53
N PHE A 40 -7.55 9.65 7.80
CA PHE A 40 -7.62 10.51 8.96
C PHE A 40 -8.95 11.27 9.14
N SER A 41 -10.02 10.85 8.47
CA SER A 41 -11.36 11.45 8.60
C SER A 41 -11.92 11.33 10.01
N GLY A 42 -11.57 10.26 10.72
CA GLY A 42 -11.84 10.05 12.15
C GLY A 42 -10.77 10.61 13.09
N GLY A 43 -9.95 11.56 12.63
CA GLY A 43 -8.82 12.08 13.38
C GLY A 43 -7.72 11.03 13.56
N PHE A 44 -7.23 10.86 14.80
CA PHE A 44 -6.27 9.80 15.17
C PHE A 44 -6.93 8.51 15.67
N HIS A 45 -8.18 8.23 15.31
CA HIS A 45 -8.78 6.95 15.67
C HIS A 45 -7.89 5.80 15.18
N LEU A 46 -7.44 4.95 16.11
CA LEU A 46 -6.50 3.82 15.91
C LEU A 46 -5.07 4.18 15.50
N TRP A 47 -4.75 5.47 15.41
CA TRP A 47 -3.40 5.95 15.15
C TRP A 47 -2.82 6.57 16.42
N HIS A 48 -1.55 6.35 16.67
CA HIS A 48 -0.87 6.95 17.79
C HIS A 48 0.48 7.58 17.39
N PRO A 49 0.77 8.80 17.88
CA PRO A 49 2.10 9.38 17.72
C PRO A 49 3.12 8.66 18.61
N ASN A 50 4.21 8.20 18.01
CA ASN A 50 5.34 7.61 18.71
C ASN A 50 6.44 8.64 18.91
N CYS A 51 6.57 9.12 20.15
CA CYS A 51 7.57 10.10 20.58
C CYS A 51 7.67 11.35 19.69
N CYS A 52 6.55 11.76 19.09
CA CYS A 52 6.45 12.95 18.23
C CYS A 52 5.17 13.74 18.54
N ARG A 53 5.01 14.90 17.91
CA ARG A 53 3.74 15.64 17.91
C ARG A 53 2.99 15.35 16.62
N ALA A 54 1.68 15.20 16.69
CA ALA A 54 0.86 15.07 15.50
C ALA A 54 -0.46 15.84 15.63
N PHE A 55 -0.94 16.37 14.52
CA PHE A 55 -2.27 16.98 14.40
C PHE A 55 -2.87 16.64 13.03
N VAL A 56 -4.19 16.76 12.92
CA VAL A 56 -4.93 16.48 11.69
C VAL A 56 -5.32 17.78 11.02
N VAL A 57 -5.09 17.85 9.71
CA VAL A 57 -5.49 18.97 8.85
C VAL A 57 -6.63 18.49 7.95
N SER A 58 -7.77 19.17 8.04
CA SER A 58 -8.93 18.91 7.19
C SER A 58 -9.07 19.99 6.09
N PRO A 59 -9.73 19.71 4.96
CA PRO A 59 -9.94 20.70 3.90
C PRO A 59 -10.62 21.99 4.37
N GLU A 60 -11.45 21.90 5.41
CA GLU A 60 -12.16 23.03 6.02
C GLU A 60 -11.21 23.93 6.81
N SER A 61 -10.26 23.34 7.54
CA SER A 61 -9.25 24.10 8.31
C SER A 61 -8.33 24.92 7.40
N VAL A 62 -8.01 24.41 6.21
CA VAL A 62 -7.11 25.08 5.26
C VAL A 62 -7.75 26.29 4.58
N LYS A 63 -9.06 26.25 4.29
CA LYS A 63 -9.78 27.35 3.64
C LYS A 63 -9.70 28.67 4.42
N HIS A 64 -9.52 28.59 5.75
CA HIS A 64 -9.43 29.76 6.61
C HIS A 64 -8.04 30.43 6.61
N GLU A 65 -6.97 29.72 6.22
CA GLU A 65 -5.59 30.24 6.27
C GLU A 65 -5.11 30.85 4.94
N GLY A 66 -5.98 30.96 3.93
CA GLY A 66 -5.63 31.57 2.62
C GLY A 66 -4.57 30.78 1.82
N SER A 67 -4.11 29.65 2.34
CA SER A 67 -3.16 28.75 1.69
C SER A 67 -3.95 27.71 0.90
N SER A 68 -3.88 27.73 -0.43
CA SER A 68 -4.42 26.64 -1.25
C SER A 68 -3.50 25.44 -1.12
N THR A 69 -3.71 24.57 -0.12
CA THR A 69 -3.05 23.27 -0.16
C THR A 69 -3.54 22.54 -1.40
N LYS A 70 -2.62 22.05 -2.23
CA LYS A 70 -2.93 21.19 -3.40
C LYS A 70 -3.56 19.84 -3.01
N PHE A 71 -3.81 19.63 -1.72
CA PHE A 71 -4.20 18.36 -1.15
C PHE A 71 -5.72 18.33 -0.98
N SER A 72 -6.35 17.32 -1.57
CA SER A 72 -7.74 17.00 -1.36
C SER A 72 -7.83 15.95 -0.26
N GLY A 73 -8.65 16.20 0.76
CA GLY A 73 -8.86 15.28 1.88
C GLY A 73 -8.16 15.67 3.17
N THR A 74 -8.42 14.87 4.19
CA THR A 74 -7.86 15.03 5.54
C THR A 74 -6.52 14.29 5.63
N PHE A 75 -5.54 14.86 6.31
CA PHE A 75 -4.22 14.24 6.48
C PHE A 75 -3.62 14.55 7.85
N ALA A 76 -2.72 13.67 8.31
CA ALA A 76 -1.97 13.89 9.53
C ALA A 76 -0.65 14.61 9.24
N VAL A 77 -0.32 15.58 10.08
CA VAL A 77 0.98 16.26 10.08
C VAL A 77 1.74 15.81 11.31
N VAL A 78 2.94 15.27 11.10
CA VAL A 78 3.85 14.85 12.17
C VAL A 78 4.98 15.89 12.29
N THR A 79 5.20 16.38 13.50
CA THR A 79 6.21 17.41 13.81
C THR A 79 7.01 17.05 15.04
N ASN A 80 8.07 17.83 15.31
CA ASN A 80 8.93 17.66 16.48
C ASN A 80 9.51 16.23 16.58
N ARG A 81 9.84 15.64 15.43
CA ARG A 81 10.64 14.42 15.35
C ARG A 81 12.11 14.77 15.60
N LYS A 82 12.77 13.98 16.43
CA LYS A 82 14.20 14.08 16.78
C LYS A 82 14.99 12.87 16.29
N GLU A 83 14.30 11.77 15.99
CA GLU A 83 14.91 10.51 15.55
C GLU A 83 14.15 9.94 14.34
N HIS A 84 14.84 9.18 13.50
CA HIS A 84 14.30 8.64 12.24
C HIS A 84 13.17 7.61 12.47
N TRP A 85 13.08 7.00 13.65
CA TRP A 85 12.06 6.00 14.01
C TRP A 85 10.77 6.61 14.57
N GLN A 86 10.77 7.90 14.93
CA GLN A 86 9.57 8.56 15.45
C GLN A 86 8.56 8.79 14.33
N GLY A 87 7.27 8.63 14.60
CA GLY A 87 6.25 8.71 13.55
C GLY A 87 4.85 8.37 14.06
N LEU A 88 3.94 8.06 13.14
CA LEU A 88 2.62 7.53 13.45
C LEU A 88 2.64 6.00 13.35
N GLU A 89 2.01 5.33 14.31
CA GLU A 89 1.85 3.89 14.34
C GLU A 89 0.36 3.52 14.49
N GLN A 90 0.00 2.31 14.06
CA GLN A 90 -1.31 1.71 14.25
C GLN A 90 -1.12 0.23 14.56
N ASP A 91 -1.76 -0.27 15.61
CA ASP A 91 -1.74 -1.70 15.95
C ASP A 91 -2.60 -2.49 14.95
N ILE A 92 -1.95 -3.33 14.14
CA ILE A 92 -2.60 -4.18 13.14
C ILE A 92 -2.65 -5.66 13.53
N THR A 93 -2.32 -6.01 14.77
CA THR A 93 -2.10 -7.40 15.22
C THR A 93 -3.29 -8.31 14.92
N SER A 94 -4.51 -7.84 15.12
CA SER A 94 -5.74 -8.61 14.87
C SER A 94 -6.14 -8.70 13.40
N ARG A 95 -5.42 -8.01 12.50
CA ARG A 95 -5.75 -7.83 11.08
C ARG A 95 -4.67 -8.38 10.14
N VAL A 96 -3.58 -8.89 10.69
CA VAL A 96 -2.55 -9.60 9.95
C VAL A 96 -2.65 -11.10 10.18
N SER A 97 -2.32 -11.86 9.15
CA SER A 97 -2.33 -13.32 9.14
C SER A 97 -0.95 -13.84 8.74
N THR A 98 -0.45 -14.83 9.47
CA THR A 98 0.83 -15.47 9.15
C THR A 98 0.80 -16.11 7.76
N GLY A 99 1.90 -15.98 7.01
CA GLY A 99 2.01 -16.53 5.65
C GLY A 99 1.28 -15.73 4.56
N SER A 100 0.67 -14.60 4.92
CA SER A 100 0.04 -13.70 3.94
C SER A 100 1.01 -12.60 3.50
N ASN A 101 0.89 -12.18 2.24
CA ASN A 101 1.64 -11.06 1.69
C ASN A 101 0.82 -9.78 1.83
N TYR A 102 1.46 -8.71 2.29
CA TYR A 102 0.86 -7.38 2.44
C TYR A 102 1.67 -6.38 1.65
N LYS A 103 0.97 -5.48 0.95
CA LYS A 103 1.58 -4.31 0.30
C LYS A 103 1.29 -3.09 1.17
N VAL A 104 2.31 -2.29 1.44
CA VAL A 104 2.14 -1.02 2.16
C VAL A 104 2.27 0.11 1.15
N CYS A 105 1.28 0.99 1.09
CA CYS A 105 1.31 2.20 0.29
C CYS A 105 0.86 3.39 1.13
N ALA A 106 1.50 4.54 0.94
CA ALA A 106 1.14 5.77 1.62
C ALA A 106 1.41 7.00 0.73
N TRP A 107 0.59 8.02 0.87
CA TRP A 107 0.85 9.35 0.34
C TRP A 107 1.62 10.14 1.40
N VAL A 108 2.86 10.50 1.09
CA VAL A 108 3.78 11.12 2.05
C VAL A 108 4.41 12.36 1.46
N GLY A 109 4.63 13.36 2.29
CA GLY A 109 5.30 14.60 1.90
C GLY A 109 5.98 15.24 3.09
N VAL A 110 7.00 16.03 2.82
CA VAL A 110 7.78 16.72 3.84
C VAL A 110 7.74 18.21 3.55
N SER A 111 7.59 19.02 4.59
CA SER A 111 7.57 20.48 4.47
C SER A 111 8.43 21.12 5.56
N GLY A 112 8.83 22.37 5.31
CA GLY A 112 9.72 23.13 6.21
C GLY A 112 11.16 23.20 5.70
N ALA A 113 12.08 23.59 6.58
CA ALA A 113 13.51 23.73 6.28
C ALA A 113 14.20 22.36 6.19
N VAL A 114 13.79 21.54 5.22
CA VAL A 114 14.42 20.25 4.93
C VAL A 114 15.73 20.53 4.20
N GLN A 115 16.86 20.20 4.82
CA GLN A 115 18.16 20.22 4.15
C GLN A 115 18.42 18.85 3.54
N GLY A 116 18.35 18.76 2.21
CA GLY A 116 18.59 17.53 1.47
C GLY A 116 17.39 16.59 1.42
N VAL A 117 17.66 15.31 1.22
CA VAL A 117 16.66 14.25 1.04
C VAL A 117 16.10 13.83 2.39
N ALA A 118 14.78 13.75 2.50
CA ALA A 118 14.10 13.23 3.67
C ALA A 118 13.76 11.73 3.52
N ASP A 119 14.10 10.96 4.54
CA ASP A 119 13.77 9.54 4.60
C ASP A 119 12.36 9.30 5.16
N VAL A 120 11.57 8.54 4.41
CA VAL A 120 10.32 7.94 4.87
C VAL A 120 10.55 6.45 5.03
N LEU A 121 10.34 5.95 6.24
CA LEU A 121 10.55 4.54 6.59
C LEU A 121 9.21 3.89 6.96
N ALA A 122 8.94 2.74 6.37
CA ALA A 122 7.89 1.83 6.82
C ALA A 122 8.53 0.72 7.65
N THR A 123 8.03 0.51 8.87
CA THR A 123 8.55 -0.50 9.81
C THR A 123 7.41 -1.24 10.49
N LEU A 124 7.59 -2.53 10.76
CA LEU A 124 6.74 -3.29 11.66
C LEU A 124 7.38 -3.36 13.04
N LYS A 125 6.63 -2.96 14.05
CA LYS A 125 6.97 -3.18 15.46
C LYS A 125 6.40 -4.52 15.88
N LEU A 126 7.27 -5.43 16.31
CA LEU A 126 6.91 -6.76 16.79
C LEU A 126 7.06 -6.79 18.30
N GLU A 127 5.95 -6.96 19.01
CA GLU A 127 5.91 -7.10 20.46
C GLU A 127 5.39 -8.49 20.81
N ASN A 128 6.16 -9.24 21.60
CA ASN A 128 5.76 -10.53 22.15
C ASN A 128 5.78 -10.43 23.66
N GLN A 129 4.80 -11.04 24.33
CA GLN A 129 4.58 -10.91 25.78
C GLN A 129 5.83 -11.22 26.64
N ASN A 130 6.76 -12.03 26.12
CA ASN A 130 7.97 -12.47 26.82
C ASN A 130 9.26 -12.16 26.06
N SER A 131 9.25 -11.19 25.15
CA SER A 131 10.43 -10.85 24.34
C SER A 131 10.59 -9.35 24.20
N SER A 132 11.83 -8.92 23.96
CA SER A 132 12.11 -7.54 23.62
C SER A 132 11.36 -7.14 22.36
N VAL A 133 10.91 -5.88 22.33
CA VAL A 133 10.37 -5.26 21.12
C VAL A 133 11.42 -5.34 20.02
N SER A 134 11.03 -5.79 18.84
CA SER A 134 11.89 -5.77 17.66
C SER A 134 11.23 -4.99 16.52
N TYR A 135 12.06 -4.44 15.65
CA TYR A 135 11.61 -3.63 14.52
C TYR A 135 12.07 -4.29 13.22
N MET A 136 11.12 -4.54 12.34
CA MET A 136 11.39 -5.09 11.01
C MET A 136 11.22 -4.00 9.96
N PHE A 137 12.23 -3.82 9.13
CA PHE A 137 12.20 -2.89 8.02
C PHE A 137 11.29 -3.42 6.91
N ILE A 138 10.37 -2.59 6.42
CA ILE A 138 9.50 -2.91 5.28
C ILE A 138 10.03 -2.20 4.03
N GLY A 139 10.28 -0.90 4.12
CA GLY A 139 10.64 -0.08 2.97
C GLY A 139 11.14 1.31 3.34
N ARG A 140 11.90 1.92 2.43
CA ARG A 140 12.44 3.28 2.53
C ARG A 140 12.16 4.02 1.24
N TYR A 141 11.68 5.25 1.38
CA TYR A 141 11.47 6.15 0.27
C TYR A 141 12.19 7.47 0.53
N PHE A 142 12.73 8.05 -0.53
CA PHE A 142 13.52 9.26 -0.52
C PHE A 142 12.72 10.39 -1.12
N LEU A 143 12.41 11.42 -0.34
CA LEU A 143 11.69 12.60 -0.81
C LEU A 143 12.67 13.76 -0.99
N ASP A 144 12.73 14.30 -2.19
CA ASP A 144 13.50 15.51 -2.53
C ASP A 144 12.54 16.69 -2.76
N GLY A 145 12.12 17.32 -1.66
CA GLY A 145 11.27 18.52 -1.67
C GLY A 145 9.86 18.35 -1.12
N ILE A 146 9.01 19.36 -1.36
CA ILE A 146 7.65 19.50 -0.81
C ILE A 146 6.62 18.89 -1.76
N LEU A 147 6.77 17.62 -2.10
CA LEU A 147 5.81 16.90 -2.92
C LEU A 147 5.19 15.76 -2.12
N LEU A 148 3.87 15.58 -2.28
CA LEU A 148 3.20 14.36 -1.88
C LEU A 148 3.46 13.31 -2.95
N GLU A 149 4.03 12.18 -2.56
CA GLU A 149 4.31 11.07 -3.46
C GLU A 149 3.72 9.78 -2.87
N GLU A 150 3.22 8.91 -3.76
CA GLU A 150 2.80 7.57 -3.38
C GLU A 150 4.03 6.69 -3.21
N ALA A 151 4.34 6.33 -1.98
CA ALA A 151 5.41 5.40 -1.64
C ALA A 151 4.80 4.02 -1.36
N CYS A 152 5.16 3.02 -2.16
CA CYS A 152 4.74 1.64 -1.96
C CYS A 152 5.95 0.69 -1.76
N SER A 153 5.79 -0.33 -0.93
CA SER A 153 6.75 -1.42 -0.73
C SER A 153 6.04 -2.77 -0.62
#